data_AF-A0AAD7RD76-F1
#
_entry.id   AF-A0AAD7RD76-F1
#
_cell.length_a   1.000
_cell.length_b   1.000
_cell.length_c   1.000
_cell.angle_alpha   90.00
_cell.angle_beta   90.00
_cell.angle_gamma   90.00
#
_symmetry.space_group_name_H-M   'P 1'
#
loop_
_entity.id
_entity.type
_entity.pdbx_description
1 polymer ?
#
loop_
_entity_poly.entity_id
_entity_poly.type
_entity_poly.pdbx_seq_one_letter_code
_entity_poly.pdbx_strand_id
1 'polypeptide(L)'
;MLDMVLLLHGQHQPLSRIQPQLTQFFTEQYLHGREPTDANITAGADELINGLEEYITESFSTVTVLEGVDITQTNMTFLRQQFARIATHILRCTDHTFGPHLLLMCNQALFECLALNLYCLRGEQSALTAVINHRIRRMSAEVNPSLVNWLTSMMSMRLQVILEHIPVTEDQVLHYVVHRQGEATEMEESDTQHTRESEVHNVETDGALSPAPATTAEEAMVSSREAGATGPSPGDAGALGGASPRETRGGLVMGASGGREESGGEAEPWAAAVPAEWVPIIRNDLLSQRKIKAQPPLSDAYLHGMPAKRRKTVQGDGPHLSLSEAVSRAAKSAGVRPLTEPESLQGALERPELQEAYAEQVKSDIKKRVRDDPDFDTEQFPNIQRAFSLDS
;
A
#
# COMPACT_ATOMS: atom_id res chain seq x y z
N MET A 1 -2.37 -14.64 5.95
CA MET A 1 -2.71 -13.31 5.36
C MET A 1 -1.89 -12.19 6.01
N LEU A 2 -1.83 -12.10 7.35
CA LEU A 2 -1.00 -11.10 8.06
C LEU A 2 0.45 -11.05 7.56
N ASP A 3 1.11 -12.21 7.47
CA ASP A 3 2.52 -12.29 7.04
C ASP A 3 2.78 -11.75 5.63
N MET A 4 1.89 -12.01 4.66
CA MET A 4 1.99 -11.40 3.34
C MET A 4 1.87 -9.89 3.39
N VAL A 5 0.95 -9.37 4.21
CA VAL A 5 0.79 -7.91 4.37
C VAL A 5 2.06 -7.31 4.97
N LEU A 6 2.66 -7.95 5.97
CA LEU A 6 3.91 -7.47 6.56
C LEU A 6 5.04 -7.44 5.52
N LEU A 7 5.18 -8.50 4.70
CA LEU A 7 6.17 -8.52 3.61
C LEU A 7 5.95 -7.40 2.59
N LEU A 8 4.70 -7.13 2.23
CA LEU A 8 4.33 -6.02 1.33
C LEU A 8 4.66 -4.64 1.91
N HIS A 9 4.82 -4.53 3.24
CA HIS A 9 5.26 -3.32 3.92
C HIS A 9 6.77 -3.33 4.23
N GLY A 10 7.53 -4.25 3.63
CA GLY A 10 8.98 -4.35 3.82
C GLY A 10 9.41 -4.95 5.16
N GLN A 11 8.51 -5.61 5.89
CA GLN A 11 8.83 -6.22 7.18
C GLN A 11 9.36 -7.65 7.01
N HIS A 12 10.57 -7.92 7.50
CA HIS A 12 11.29 -9.20 7.33
C HIS A 12 11.00 -10.24 8.42
N GLN A 13 10.26 -9.88 9.48
CA GLN A 13 9.94 -10.76 10.60
C GLN A 13 9.27 -12.07 10.15
N PRO A 14 8.34 -12.09 9.17
CA PRO A 14 7.80 -13.34 8.66
C PRO A 14 8.87 -14.28 8.11
N LEU A 15 9.81 -13.78 7.30
CA LEU A 15 10.91 -14.59 6.74
C LEU A 15 11.81 -15.14 7.84
N SER A 16 12.11 -14.31 8.84
CA SER A 16 12.95 -14.71 9.98
C SER A 16 12.31 -15.87 10.76
N ARG A 17 10.97 -15.84 10.94
CA ARG A 17 10.24 -16.90 11.65
C ARG A 17 10.20 -18.22 10.90
N ILE A 18 10.18 -18.19 9.57
CA ILE A 18 10.09 -19.40 8.73
C ILE A 18 11.46 -19.98 8.35
N GLN A 19 12.56 -19.41 8.85
CA GLN A 19 13.92 -19.87 8.52
C GLN A 19 14.10 -21.39 8.75
N PRO A 20 13.72 -21.99 9.90
CA PRO A 20 13.90 -23.43 10.10
C PRO A 20 13.18 -24.27 9.05
N GLN A 21 11.95 -23.88 8.67
CA GLN A 21 11.14 -24.56 7.68
C GLN A 21 11.74 -24.43 6.28
N LEU A 22 12.25 -23.26 5.93
CA LEU A 22 12.95 -23.04 4.66
C LEU A 22 14.23 -23.87 4.59
N THR A 23 15.07 -23.83 5.63
CA THR A 23 16.31 -24.62 5.67
C THR A 23 16.02 -26.12 5.58
N GLN A 24 15.00 -26.60 6.30
CA GLN A 24 14.58 -28.00 6.23
C GLN A 24 14.11 -28.37 4.81
N PHE A 25 13.21 -27.58 4.22
CA PHE A 25 12.70 -27.82 2.87
C PHE A 25 13.84 -27.84 1.84
N PHE A 26 14.76 -26.88 1.91
CA PHE A 26 15.88 -26.80 0.97
C PHE A 26 16.87 -27.97 1.16
N THR A 27 17.03 -28.47 2.38
CA THR A 27 17.88 -29.63 2.65
C THR A 27 17.23 -30.92 2.15
N GLU A 28 15.95 -31.13 2.46
CA GLU A 28 15.26 -32.40 2.21
C GLU A 28 14.68 -32.52 0.79
N GLN A 29 14.02 -31.48 0.30
CA GLN A 29 13.28 -31.52 -0.97
C GLN A 29 14.10 -30.98 -2.14
N TYR A 30 14.90 -29.95 -1.91
CA TYR A 30 15.70 -29.34 -2.97
C TYR A 30 17.07 -30.01 -3.15
N LEU A 31 17.78 -30.29 -2.06
CA LEU A 31 19.07 -30.99 -2.14
C LEU A 31 18.95 -32.52 -2.04
N HIS A 32 17.77 -33.06 -1.69
CA HIS A 32 17.55 -34.49 -1.44
C HIS A 32 18.52 -35.06 -0.37
N GLY A 33 18.79 -34.27 0.67
CA GLY A 33 19.69 -34.63 1.77
C GLY A 33 21.18 -34.52 1.44
N ARG A 34 21.55 -34.03 0.26
CA ARG A 34 22.96 -33.76 -0.10
C ARG A 34 23.49 -32.53 0.63
N GLU A 35 24.81 -32.47 0.80
CA GLU A 35 25.47 -31.30 1.41
C GLU A 35 25.27 -30.03 0.57
N PRO A 36 25.13 -28.85 1.22
CA PRO A 36 24.89 -27.56 0.55
C PRO A 36 26.17 -26.97 -0.09
N THR A 37 26.82 -27.74 -0.95
CA THR A 37 27.95 -27.30 -1.78
C THR A 37 27.46 -26.43 -2.93
N ASP A 38 28.31 -25.54 -3.47
CA ASP A 38 27.93 -24.67 -4.60
C ASP A 38 27.44 -25.51 -5.79
N ALA A 39 28.13 -26.61 -6.10
CA ALA A 39 27.74 -27.51 -7.19
C ALA A 39 26.35 -28.13 -6.99
N ASN A 40 26.02 -28.58 -5.78
CA ASN A 40 24.71 -29.19 -5.50
C ASN A 40 23.59 -28.14 -5.54
N ILE A 41 23.86 -26.93 -5.06
CA ILE A 41 22.90 -25.81 -5.12
C ILE A 41 22.66 -25.40 -6.57
N THR A 42 23.71 -25.20 -7.38
CA THR A 42 23.55 -24.87 -8.80
C THR A 42 22.78 -25.97 -9.54
N ALA A 43 23.13 -27.25 -9.32
CA ALA A 43 22.40 -28.36 -9.94
C ALA A 43 20.91 -28.40 -9.56
N GLY A 44 20.57 -28.14 -8.30
CA GLY A 44 19.18 -28.07 -7.86
C GLY A 44 18.43 -26.88 -8.48
N ALA A 45 19.10 -25.73 -8.65
CA ALA A 45 18.53 -24.58 -9.33
C ALA A 45 18.26 -24.90 -10.81
N ASP A 46 19.21 -25.56 -11.49
CA ASP A 46 19.04 -25.98 -12.87
C ASP A 46 17.84 -26.92 -13.03
N GLU A 47 17.73 -27.95 -12.19
CA GLU A 47 16.63 -28.91 -12.21
C GLU A 47 15.27 -28.24 -12.03
N LEU A 48 15.14 -27.34 -11.04
CA LEU A 48 13.90 -26.61 -10.78
C LEU A 48 13.52 -25.67 -11.93
N ILE A 49 14.50 -24.91 -12.44
CA ILE A 49 14.24 -23.87 -13.45
C ILE A 49 14.02 -24.47 -14.83
N ASN A 50 14.62 -25.63 -15.15
CA ASN A 50 14.40 -26.32 -16.43
C ASN A 50 12.91 -26.59 -16.72
N GLY A 51 12.10 -26.86 -15.70
CA GLY A 51 10.65 -27.04 -15.85
C GLY A 51 9.87 -25.76 -16.22
N LEU A 52 10.52 -24.58 -16.23
CA LEU A 52 9.89 -23.30 -16.52
C LEU A 52 10.06 -22.83 -17.97
N GLU A 53 10.80 -23.55 -18.80
CA GLU A 53 11.16 -23.10 -20.16
C GLU A 53 9.93 -22.89 -21.06
N GLU A 54 9.04 -23.88 -21.12
CA GLU A 54 7.80 -23.81 -21.90
C GLU A 54 6.91 -22.64 -21.41
N TYR A 55 6.84 -22.50 -20.10
CA TYR A 55 6.07 -21.44 -19.44
C TYR A 55 6.57 -20.04 -19.74
N ILE A 56 7.88 -19.84 -19.79
CA ILE A 56 8.48 -18.55 -20.15
C ILE A 56 8.23 -18.30 -21.63
N THR A 57 8.55 -19.26 -22.49
CA THR A 57 8.37 -19.14 -23.95
C THR A 57 6.94 -18.76 -24.32
N GLU A 58 5.96 -19.44 -23.73
CA GLU A 58 4.54 -19.13 -23.95
C GLU A 58 4.18 -17.72 -23.46
N SER A 59 4.71 -17.29 -22.31
CA SER A 59 4.39 -15.98 -21.72
C SER A 59 4.80 -14.81 -22.63
N PHE A 60 5.87 -14.97 -23.41
CA PHE A 60 6.36 -13.96 -24.35
C PHE A 60 5.87 -14.13 -25.80
N SER A 61 5.10 -15.18 -26.09
CA SER A 61 4.65 -15.50 -27.47
C SER A 61 3.75 -14.44 -28.13
N THR A 62 3.15 -13.55 -27.32
CA THR A 62 2.19 -12.54 -27.79
C THR A 62 2.76 -11.12 -27.87
N VAL A 63 4.02 -10.95 -27.45
CA VAL A 63 4.70 -9.64 -27.42
C VAL A 63 5.91 -9.64 -28.33
N THR A 64 6.32 -8.45 -28.78
CA THR A 64 7.51 -8.32 -29.62
C THR A 64 8.73 -8.11 -28.74
N VAL A 65 9.72 -9.00 -28.90
CA VAL A 65 11.01 -8.94 -28.20
C VAL A 65 12.01 -8.14 -29.04
N LEU A 66 12.95 -7.49 -28.38
CA LEU A 66 14.11 -6.85 -28.98
C LEU A 66 14.86 -7.81 -29.93
N GLU A 67 15.32 -7.28 -31.06
CA GLU A 67 16.02 -8.07 -32.07
C GLU A 67 17.33 -8.66 -31.51
N GLY A 68 17.71 -9.85 -31.98
CA GLY A 68 18.89 -10.58 -31.50
C GLY A 68 18.74 -11.22 -30.10
N VAL A 69 17.78 -10.81 -29.27
CA VAL A 69 17.61 -11.34 -27.90
C VAL A 69 16.89 -12.69 -27.88
N ASP A 70 17.47 -13.66 -27.20
CA ASP A 70 16.80 -14.89 -26.79
C ASP A 70 16.11 -14.68 -25.44
N ILE A 71 14.83 -14.27 -25.46
CA ILE A 71 14.07 -13.96 -24.24
C ILE A 71 13.94 -15.15 -23.30
N THR A 72 13.82 -16.36 -23.85
CA THR A 72 13.65 -17.58 -23.07
C THR A 72 14.96 -17.89 -22.36
N GLN A 73 16.08 -17.95 -23.07
CA GLN A 73 17.38 -18.25 -22.46
C GLN A 73 17.86 -17.14 -21.52
N THR A 74 17.55 -15.87 -21.84
CA THR A 74 17.80 -14.71 -20.96
C THR A 74 17.11 -14.90 -19.61
N ASN A 75 15.80 -15.17 -19.60
CA ASN A 75 15.04 -15.38 -18.36
C ASN A 75 15.45 -16.67 -17.63
N MET A 76 15.70 -17.76 -18.35
CA MET A 76 16.13 -19.04 -17.74
C MET A 76 17.47 -18.88 -17.02
N THR A 77 18.44 -18.23 -17.66
CA THR A 77 19.77 -17.98 -17.08
C THR A 77 19.68 -17.05 -15.88
N PHE A 78 18.92 -15.95 -16.00
CA PHE A 78 18.66 -15.04 -14.89
C PHE A 78 18.05 -15.76 -13.68
N LEU A 79 16.97 -16.53 -13.89
CA LEU A 79 16.28 -17.24 -12.82
C LEU A 79 17.16 -18.29 -12.14
N ARG A 80 17.99 -19.03 -12.91
CA ARG A 80 18.97 -19.98 -12.34
C ARG A 80 19.94 -19.27 -11.40
N GLN A 81 20.52 -18.15 -11.83
CA GLN A 81 21.47 -17.39 -11.04
C GLN A 81 20.84 -16.81 -9.77
N GLN A 82 19.66 -16.17 -9.88
CA GLN A 82 18.98 -15.58 -8.73
C GLN A 82 18.51 -16.65 -7.73
N PHE A 83 17.96 -17.75 -8.22
CA PHE A 83 17.49 -18.84 -7.35
C PHE A 83 18.66 -19.51 -6.62
N ALA A 84 19.78 -19.77 -7.30
CA ALA A 84 20.98 -20.32 -6.66
C ALA A 84 21.53 -19.39 -5.57
N ARG A 85 21.55 -18.07 -5.79
CA ARG A 85 21.94 -17.08 -4.78
C ARG A 85 21.02 -17.13 -3.56
N ILE A 86 19.70 -17.13 -3.78
CA ILE A 86 18.70 -17.20 -2.70
C ILE A 86 18.82 -18.52 -1.93
N ALA A 87 18.94 -19.65 -2.64
CA ALA A 87 19.11 -20.98 -2.05
C ALA A 87 20.37 -21.06 -1.17
N THR A 88 21.47 -20.48 -1.65
CA THR A 88 22.73 -20.37 -0.90
C THR A 88 22.53 -19.61 0.40
N HIS A 89 21.85 -18.46 0.36
CA HIS A 89 21.52 -17.70 1.56
C HIS A 89 20.65 -18.51 2.53
N ILE A 90 19.62 -19.19 2.02
CA ILE A 90 18.71 -19.99 2.84
C ILE A 90 19.44 -21.14 3.57
N LEU A 91 20.37 -21.80 2.88
CA LEU A 91 21.08 -22.97 3.39
C LEU A 91 22.26 -22.62 4.30
N ARG A 92 22.88 -21.45 4.11
CA ARG A 92 24.13 -21.09 4.82
C ARG A 92 23.98 -20.02 5.88
N CYS A 93 22.99 -19.13 5.75
CA CYS A 93 22.79 -18.06 6.72
C CYS A 93 22.04 -18.59 7.95
N THR A 94 22.69 -18.55 9.12
CA THR A 94 22.13 -19.03 10.40
C THR A 94 21.98 -17.93 11.44
N ASP A 95 22.31 -16.67 11.10
CA ASP A 95 22.27 -15.55 12.04
C ASP A 95 20.98 -14.72 11.91
N HIS A 96 20.88 -13.67 12.73
CA HIS A 96 19.75 -12.75 12.79
C HIS A 96 19.60 -11.87 11.53
N THR A 97 20.58 -11.89 10.63
CA THR A 97 20.54 -11.14 9.36
C THR A 97 19.80 -11.90 8.26
N PHE A 98 19.44 -13.17 8.50
CA PHE A 98 18.72 -14.03 7.57
C PHE A 98 17.52 -13.35 6.91
N GLY A 99 16.56 -12.88 7.72
CA GLY A 99 15.32 -12.31 7.24
C GLY A 99 15.51 -11.00 6.47
N PRO A 100 16.21 -10.00 7.05
CA PRO A 100 16.50 -8.74 6.37
C PRO A 100 17.18 -8.95 5.01
N HIS A 101 18.23 -9.77 4.95
CA HIS A 101 18.97 -10.03 3.72
C HIS A 101 18.15 -10.82 2.71
N LEU A 102 17.38 -11.83 3.14
CA LEU A 102 16.52 -12.59 2.23
C LEU A 102 15.47 -11.69 1.58
N LEU A 103 14.84 -10.79 2.36
CA LEU A 103 13.88 -9.82 1.82
C LEU A 103 14.54 -8.89 0.80
N LEU A 104 15.72 -8.38 1.10
CA LEU A 104 16.48 -7.52 0.20
C LEU A 104 16.82 -8.25 -1.11
N MET A 105 17.31 -9.49 -1.02
CA MET A 105 17.64 -10.32 -2.19
C MET A 105 16.40 -10.59 -3.05
N CYS A 106 15.26 -10.92 -2.45
CA CYS A 106 14.01 -11.14 -3.19
C CYS A 106 13.54 -9.86 -3.90
N ASN A 107 13.61 -8.70 -3.23
CA ASN A 107 13.24 -7.42 -3.84
C ASN A 107 14.19 -7.03 -4.96
N GLN A 108 15.51 -7.20 -4.76
CA GLN A 108 16.51 -6.95 -5.80
C GLN A 108 16.28 -7.84 -7.02
N ALA A 109 16.08 -9.15 -6.83
CA ALA A 109 15.79 -10.07 -7.93
C ALA A 109 14.48 -9.70 -8.65
N LEU A 110 13.46 -9.23 -7.94
CA LEU A 110 12.23 -8.73 -8.56
C LEU A 110 12.49 -7.50 -9.44
N PHE A 111 13.22 -6.50 -8.94
CA PHE A 111 13.49 -5.28 -9.70
C PHE A 111 14.41 -5.54 -10.90
N GLU A 112 15.45 -6.37 -10.73
CA GLU A 112 16.31 -6.80 -11.85
C GLU A 112 15.50 -7.56 -12.91
N CYS A 113 14.57 -8.44 -12.50
CA CYS A 113 13.69 -9.16 -13.43
C CYS A 113 12.79 -8.21 -14.23
N LEU A 114 12.21 -7.21 -13.56
CA LEU A 114 11.37 -6.22 -14.22
C LEU A 114 12.18 -5.35 -15.20
N ALA A 115 13.35 -4.86 -14.78
CA ALA A 115 14.23 -4.06 -15.63
C ALA A 115 14.73 -4.87 -16.85
N LEU A 116 15.19 -6.10 -16.64
CA LEU A 116 15.67 -6.99 -17.69
C LEU A 116 14.58 -7.25 -18.74
N ASN A 117 13.38 -7.60 -18.30
CA ASN A 117 12.28 -7.89 -19.22
C ASN A 117 11.73 -6.62 -19.87
N LEU A 118 11.76 -5.47 -19.20
CA LEU A 118 11.43 -4.19 -19.81
C LEU A 118 12.41 -3.83 -20.93
N TYR A 119 13.71 -3.99 -20.70
CA TYR A 119 14.75 -3.82 -21.72
C TYR A 119 14.53 -4.76 -22.91
N CYS A 120 14.32 -6.05 -22.65
CA CYS A 120 14.08 -7.04 -23.71
C CYS A 120 12.78 -6.77 -24.50
N LEU A 121 11.86 -5.97 -23.94
CA LEU A 121 10.62 -5.51 -24.59
C LEU A 121 10.73 -4.06 -25.07
N ARG A 122 11.94 -3.55 -25.31
CA ARG A 122 12.19 -2.22 -25.91
C ARG A 122 11.68 -1.05 -25.06
N GLY A 123 11.56 -1.23 -23.75
CA GLY A 123 10.98 -0.23 -22.86
C GLY A 123 9.44 -0.19 -22.86
N GLU A 124 8.76 -1.13 -23.53
CA GLU A 124 7.31 -1.17 -23.62
C GLU A 124 6.66 -1.71 -22.32
N GLN A 125 6.33 -0.81 -21.40
CA GLN A 125 5.68 -1.16 -20.13
C GLN A 125 4.32 -1.88 -20.33
N SER A 126 3.57 -1.53 -21.37
CA SER A 126 2.30 -2.17 -21.71
C SER A 126 2.48 -3.64 -22.12
N ALA A 127 3.54 -3.94 -22.88
CA ALA A 127 3.90 -5.31 -23.26
C ALA A 127 4.27 -6.13 -22.02
N LEU A 128 5.13 -5.59 -21.14
CA LEU A 128 5.52 -6.26 -19.90
C LEU A 128 4.31 -6.52 -19.00
N THR A 129 3.43 -5.52 -18.86
CA THR A 129 2.19 -5.63 -18.07
C THR A 129 1.26 -6.69 -18.66
N ALA A 130 1.18 -6.81 -19.99
CA ALA A 130 0.39 -7.84 -20.66
C ALA A 130 0.93 -9.25 -20.38
N VAL A 131 2.26 -9.44 -20.46
CA VAL A 131 2.92 -10.72 -20.13
C VAL A 131 2.60 -11.14 -18.69
N ILE A 132 2.77 -10.23 -17.72
CA ILE A 132 2.53 -10.50 -16.29
C ILE A 132 1.05 -10.83 -16.06
N ASN A 133 0.13 -10.03 -16.62
CA ASN A 133 -1.31 -10.24 -16.44
C ASN A 133 -1.79 -11.54 -17.09
N HIS A 134 -1.27 -11.88 -18.27
CA HIS A 134 -1.56 -13.16 -18.91
C HIS A 134 -1.13 -14.33 -18.01
N ARG A 135 0.07 -14.24 -17.42
CA ARG A 135 0.58 -15.27 -16.52
C ARG A 135 -0.24 -15.42 -15.24
N ILE A 136 -0.59 -14.31 -14.58
CA ILE A 136 -1.43 -14.30 -13.39
C ILE A 136 -2.75 -15.01 -13.68
N ARG A 137 -3.43 -14.64 -14.77
CA ARG A 137 -4.72 -15.24 -15.17
C ARG A 137 -4.61 -16.74 -15.42
N ARG A 138 -3.53 -17.18 -16.07
CA ARG A 138 -3.31 -18.59 -16.40
C ARG A 138 -3.02 -19.43 -15.15
N MET A 139 -2.19 -18.91 -14.24
CA MET A 139 -1.89 -19.58 -12.96
C MET A 139 -3.09 -19.60 -12.00
N SER A 140 -4.03 -18.68 -12.18
CA SER A 140 -5.22 -18.58 -11.33
C SER A 140 -6.50 -19.12 -11.97
N ALA A 141 -6.38 -19.97 -13.01
CA ALA A 141 -7.54 -20.44 -13.78
C ALA A 141 -8.59 -21.18 -12.92
N GLU A 142 -8.15 -21.84 -11.85
CA GLU A 142 -9.00 -22.60 -10.92
C GLU A 142 -9.48 -21.76 -9.72
N VAL A 143 -9.04 -20.50 -9.62
CA VAL A 143 -9.37 -19.59 -8.50
C VAL A 143 -10.59 -18.75 -8.84
N ASN A 144 -11.38 -18.37 -7.83
CA ASN A 144 -12.56 -17.53 -8.01
C ASN A 144 -12.24 -16.26 -8.83
N PRO A 145 -12.93 -16.00 -9.96
CA PRO A 145 -12.64 -14.88 -10.85
C PRO A 145 -12.64 -13.51 -10.17
N SER A 146 -13.46 -13.32 -9.15
CA SER A 146 -13.51 -12.06 -8.40
C SER A 146 -12.23 -11.78 -7.61
N LEU A 147 -11.65 -12.81 -7.00
CA LEU A 147 -10.36 -12.71 -6.29
C LEU A 147 -9.21 -12.48 -7.27
N VAL A 148 -9.23 -13.16 -8.41
CA VAL A 148 -8.23 -12.97 -9.47
C VAL A 148 -8.27 -11.54 -10.01
N ASN A 149 -9.46 -11.02 -10.33
CA ASN A 149 -9.63 -9.66 -10.82
C ASN A 149 -9.20 -8.61 -9.78
N TRP A 150 -9.49 -8.85 -8.50
CA TRP A 150 -9.02 -8.00 -7.41
C TRP A 150 -7.50 -8.01 -7.28
N LEU A 151 -6.87 -9.20 -7.25
CA LEU A 151 -5.42 -9.36 -7.17
C LEU A 151 -4.72 -8.71 -8.37
N THR A 152 -5.25 -8.94 -9.57
CA THR A 152 -4.72 -8.37 -10.82
C THR A 152 -4.80 -6.85 -10.81
N SER A 153 -5.91 -6.27 -10.35
CA SER A 153 -6.07 -4.82 -10.25
C SER A 153 -5.10 -4.21 -9.23
N MET A 154 -4.95 -4.83 -8.06
CA MET A 154 -4.01 -4.39 -7.02
C MET A 154 -2.56 -4.47 -7.51
N MET A 155 -2.19 -5.60 -8.13
CA MET A 155 -0.84 -5.83 -8.65
C MET A 155 -0.53 -4.88 -9.81
N SER A 156 -1.49 -4.60 -10.70
CA SER A 156 -1.32 -3.65 -11.81
C SER A 156 -1.03 -2.23 -11.30
N MET A 157 -1.78 -1.74 -10.30
CA MET A 157 -1.54 -0.43 -9.70
C MET A 157 -0.15 -0.35 -9.06
N ARG A 158 0.28 -1.41 -8.35
CA ARG A 158 1.61 -1.48 -7.72
C ARG A 158 2.72 -1.57 -8.76
N LEU A 159 2.54 -2.40 -9.77
CA LEU A 159 3.49 -2.59 -10.86
C LEU A 159 3.72 -1.28 -11.60
N GLN A 160 2.66 -0.50 -11.88
CA GLN A 160 2.80 0.80 -12.53
C GLN A 160 3.72 1.73 -11.75
N VAL A 161 3.51 1.88 -10.45
CA VAL A 161 4.36 2.73 -9.58
C VAL A 161 5.81 2.23 -9.56
N ILE A 162 6.00 0.90 -9.52
CA ILE A 162 7.34 0.29 -9.55
C ILE A 162 8.03 0.54 -10.89
N LEU A 163 7.34 0.35 -12.01
CA LEU A 163 7.89 0.54 -13.36
C LEU A 163 8.26 2.00 -13.64
N GLU A 164 7.55 2.96 -13.03
CA GLU A 164 7.88 4.38 -13.09
C GLU A 164 9.16 4.74 -12.30
N HIS A 165 9.51 3.96 -11.27
CA HIS A 165 10.59 4.26 -10.33
C HIS A 165 11.51 3.05 -10.09
N ILE A 166 11.82 2.28 -11.13
CA ILE A 166 12.66 1.09 -10.98
C ILE A 166 14.04 1.52 -10.47
N PRO A 167 14.51 1.03 -9.31
CA PRO A 167 15.80 1.43 -8.72
C PRO A 167 17.01 0.78 -9.41
N VAL A 168 16.78 0.01 -10.47
CA VAL A 168 17.78 -0.75 -11.23
C VAL A 168 17.92 -0.10 -12.61
N THR A 169 19.17 0.17 -12.99
CA THR A 169 19.49 0.77 -14.30
C THR A 169 19.67 -0.30 -15.37
N GLU A 170 19.55 0.07 -16.64
CA GLU A 170 19.73 -0.87 -17.76
C GLU A 170 21.11 -1.53 -17.72
N ASP A 171 22.18 -0.76 -17.45
CA ASP A 171 23.55 -1.26 -17.35
C ASP A 171 23.72 -2.39 -16.34
N GLN A 172 22.92 -2.41 -15.28
CA GLN A 172 22.95 -3.44 -14.24
C GLN A 172 22.25 -4.74 -14.64
N VAL A 173 21.57 -4.79 -15.78
CA VAL A 173 20.86 -5.99 -16.25
C VAL A 173 21.33 -6.49 -17.61
N LEU A 174 22.09 -5.68 -18.37
CA LEU A 174 22.60 -6.05 -19.69
C LEU A 174 23.44 -7.33 -19.66
N HIS A 175 24.20 -7.58 -18.59
CA HIS A 175 25.02 -8.78 -18.46
C HIS A 175 24.21 -10.08 -18.36
N TYR A 176 22.90 -10.01 -18.11
CA TYR A 176 22.02 -11.18 -18.13
C TYR A 176 21.46 -11.49 -19.52
N VAL A 177 21.58 -10.57 -20.48
CA VAL A 177 20.98 -10.72 -21.82
C VAL A 177 21.72 -11.78 -22.62
N VAL A 178 20.99 -12.76 -23.13
CA VAL A 178 21.50 -13.82 -24.00
C VAL A 178 21.07 -13.53 -25.43
N HIS A 179 22.03 -13.49 -26.35
CA HIS A 179 21.78 -13.32 -27.78
C HIS A 179 21.64 -14.66 -28.50
N ARG A 180 20.80 -14.72 -29.54
CA ARG A 180 20.66 -15.91 -30.37
C ARG A 180 22.00 -16.22 -31.05
N GLN A 181 22.42 -17.48 -31.04
CA GLN A 181 23.73 -17.96 -31.53
C GLN A 181 24.01 -17.75 -33.05
N GLY A 182 23.21 -16.96 -33.77
CA GLY A 182 23.41 -16.65 -35.19
C GLY A 182 24.20 -15.37 -35.48
N GLU A 183 24.33 -14.44 -34.53
CA GLU A 183 24.90 -13.09 -34.79
C GLU A 183 26.27 -12.85 -34.11
N ALA A 184 26.66 -13.69 -33.14
CA ALA A 184 27.91 -13.51 -32.39
C ALA A 184 29.19 -13.83 -33.18
N THR A 185 29.08 -14.38 -34.40
CA THR A 185 30.28 -14.77 -35.19
C THR A 185 30.84 -13.61 -36.03
N GLU A 186 30.12 -12.50 -36.22
CA GLU A 186 30.59 -11.39 -37.07
C GLU A 186 31.26 -10.24 -36.30
N MET A 187 31.10 -10.13 -34.97
CA MET A 187 31.73 -9.04 -34.19
C MET A 187 33.09 -9.41 -33.55
N GLU A 188 33.33 -10.69 -33.22
CA GLU A 188 34.57 -11.09 -32.52
C GLU A 188 35.82 -11.15 -33.41
N GLU A 189 35.70 -11.17 -34.75
CA GLU A 189 36.87 -11.10 -35.64
C GLU A 189 37.47 -9.70 -35.80
N SER A 190 36.79 -8.65 -35.32
CA SER A 190 37.25 -7.27 -35.49
C SER A 190 38.04 -6.69 -34.30
N ASP A 191 38.01 -7.33 -33.12
CA ASP A 191 38.52 -6.74 -31.88
C ASP A 191 39.79 -7.42 -31.31
N THR A 192 40.36 -8.40 -32.03
CA THR A 192 41.62 -9.06 -31.63
C THR A 192 42.89 -8.29 -31.99
N GLN A 193 42.78 -7.04 -32.43
CA GLN A 193 43.93 -6.29 -32.92
C GLN A 193 44.04 -4.85 -32.36
N HIS A 194 43.73 -4.62 -31.10
CA HIS A 194 44.46 -3.61 -30.32
C HIS A 194 44.17 -3.75 -28.83
N THR A 195 45.25 -3.85 -28.05
CA THR A 195 45.46 -3.35 -26.67
C THR A 195 46.19 -4.40 -25.83
N ARG A 196 47.48 -4.52 -26.11
CA ARG A 196 48.47 -4.91 -25.11
C ARG A 196 48.74 -3.70 -24.22
N GLU A 197 48.93 -4.00 -22.94
CA GLU A 197 49.63 -3.19 -21.91
C GLU A 197 48.86 -2.01 -21.28
N SER A 198 48.47 -2.19 -20.01
CA SER A 198 48.75 -1.32 -18.84
C SER A 198 47.77 -1.70 -17.73
N GLU A 199 48.19 -2.51 -16.76
CA GLU A 199 48.85 -2.13 -15.49
C GLU A 199 47.87 -1.98 -14.31
N VAL A 200 48.36 -2.43 -13.18
CA VAL A 200 47.68 -2.78 -11.94
C VAL A 200 47.50 -1.54 -11.07
N HIS A 201 46.31 -1.34 -10.49
CA HIS A 201 46.21 -0.59 -9.23
C HIS A 201 45.06 -1.07 -8.33
N ASN A 202 45.46 -1.60 -7.18
CA ASN A 202 44.63 -1.73 -5.97
C ASN A 202 44.26 -0.35 -5.45
N VAL A 203 43.01 -0.16 -5.01
CA VAL A 203 42.69 0.75 -3.89
C VAL A 203 41.59 0.11 -3.04
N GLU A 204 41.85 0.16 -1.74
CA GLU A 204 41.08 -0.37 -0.62
C GLU A 204 39.71 0.30 -0.44
N THR A 205 38.79 -0.52 0.07
CA THR A 205 37.56 -0.19 0.78
C THR A 205 37.69 0.99 1.74
N ASP A 206 36.79 1.95 1.63
CA ASP A 206 36.39 2.80 2.76
C ASP A 206 34.86 2.86 2.86
N GLY A 207 34.36 2.65 4.08
CA GLY A 207 32.96 2.43 4.37
C GLY A 207 32.17 3.72 4.41
N ALA A 208 31.27 3.93 3.45
CA ALA A 208 30.23 4.93 3.52
C ALA A 208 28.87 4.23 3.64
N LEU A 209 28.28 4.31 4.84
CA LEU A 209 26.89 3.97 5.12
C LEU A 209 25.98 4.84 4.22
N SER A 210 25.38 4.22 3.20
CA SER A 210 24.39 4.85 2.33
C SER A 210 22.97 4.49 2.83
N PRO A 211 22.02 5.44 2.88
CA PRO A 211 20.76 5.25 3.58
C PRO A 211 19.79 4.36 2.79
N ALA A 212 18.98 3.58 3.51
CA ALA A 212 17.94 2.74 2.92
C ALA A 212 16.84 3.58 2.25
N PRO A 213 16.35 3.21 1.05
CA PRO A 213 15.26 3.92 0.40
C PRO A 213 13.92 3.57 1.06
N ALA A 214 13.21 4.60 1.51
CA ALA A 214 11.89 4.52 2.12
C ALA A 214 10.83 4.12 1.07
N THR A 215 10.12 3.03 1.30
CA THR A 215 9.04 2.54 0.44
C THR A 215 7.66 2.93 0.96
N THR A 216 7.36 4.21 1.17
CA THR A 216 5.97 4.69 1.31
C THR A 216 5.86 6.17 0.95
N ALA A 217 4.81 6.52 0.21
CA ALA A 217 4.52 7.87 -0.31
C ALA A 217 4.09 8.92 0.76
N GLU A 218 4.30 8.67 2.05
CA GLU A 218 4.00 9.65 3.11
C GLU A 218 5.22 10.48 3.57
N GLU A 219 6.46 10.06 3.31
CA GLU A 219 7.65 10.78 3.81
C GLU A 219 8.25 11.81 2.84
N ALA A 220 7.86 11.81 1.56
CA ALA A 220 8.30 12.81 0.58
C ALA A 220 7.68 14.21 0.80
N MET A 221 6.64 14.35 1.65
CA MET A 221 5.99 15.64 1.93
C MET A 221 6.50 16.34 3.19
N VAL A 222 7.43 15.75 3.95
CA VAL A 222 7.94 16.33 5.21
C VAL A 222 9.38 16.83 5.10
N SER A 223 10.18 16.34 4.15
CA SER A 223 11.58 16.76 3.98
C SER A 223 11.74 18.18 3.38
N SER A 224 10.74 18.71 2.67
CA SER A 224 10.81 20.05 2.07
C SER A 224 10.52 21.21 3.02
N ARG A 225 10.31 20.97 4.32
CA ARG A 225 9.86 22.02 5.27
C ARG A 225 10.93 22.49 6.26
N GLU A 226 12.15 21.94 6.25
CA GLU A 226 13.18 22.26 7.25
C GLU A 226 14.51 22.82 6.71
N ALA A 227 14.60 23.21 5.44
CA ALA A 227 15.78 23.91 4.92
C ALA A 227 15.38 25.17 4.14
N GLY A 228 15.32 26.31 4.83
CA GLY A 228 15.11 27.61 4.17
C GLY A 228 14.60 28.69 5.13
N ALA A 229 15.53 29.31 5.82
CA ALA A 229 15.31 30.32 6.86
C ALA A 229 14.94 31.71 6.30
N THR A 230 14.52 32.58 7.25
CA THR A 230 14.65 34.05 7.30
C THR A 230 13.70 34.93 6.46
N GLY A 231 12.90 35.75 7.16
CA GLY A 231 12.13 36.89 6.61
C GLY A 231 12.99 38.07 6.13
N PRO A 232 12.42 39.16 5.57
CA PRO A 232 11.56 40.09 6.31
C PRO A 232 10.35 40.69 5.51
N SER A 233 9.56 41.54 6.18
CA SER A 233 8.41 42.37 5.71
C SER A 233 8.86 43.85 5.50
N PRO A 234 8.03 44.89 5.23
CA PRO A 234 6.81 45.12 4.39
C PRO A 234 6.91 46.39 3.47
N GLY A 235 5.86 46.67 2.66
CA GLY A 235 5.61 47.93 1.90
C GLY A 235 5.63 47.70 0.37
N ASP A 236 4.77 48.26 -0.49
CA ASP A 236 4.07 49.54 -0.47
C ASP A 236 2.83 49.49 -1.41
N ALA A 237 1.96 50.48 -1.28
CA ALA A 237 0.63 50.61 -1.90
C ALA A 237 0.60 51.03 -3.38
N GLY A 238 -0.55 50.79 -4.01
CA GLY A 238 -1.09 51.53 -5.18
C GLY A 238 -0.87 50.84 -6.53
N ALA A 239 -1.67 51.02 -7.58
CA ALA A 239 -2.95 51.70 -7.82
C ALA A 239 -3.27 51.49 -9.32
N LEU A 240 -4.57 51.36 -9.67
CA LEU A 240 -5.16 51.67 -11.00
C LEU A 240 -4.77 50.73 -12.18
N GLY A 241 -5.64 50.33 -13.11
CA GLY A 241 -7.02 50.68 -13.41
C GLY A 241 -7.34 50.30 -14.87
N GLY A 242 -8.62 50.02 -15.17
CA GLY A 242 -9.23 50.01 -16.52
C GLY A 242 -8.83 48.85 -17.46
N ALA A 243 -9.66 48.35 -18.37
CA ALA A 243 -11.02 48.69 -18.77
C ALA A 243 -11.57 47.51 -19.61
N SER A 244 -12.86 47.21 -19.49
CA SER A 244 -13.63 46.47 -20.51
C SER A 244 -14.19 47.45 -21.55
N PRO A 245 -14.48 47.01 -22.79
CA PRO A 245 -15.88 46.77 -23.17
C PRO A 245 -16.05 45.55 -24.13
N ARG A 246 -16.99 44.63 -23.88
CA ARG A 246 -18.42 44.65 -24.26
C ARG A 246 -18.68 44.41 -25.75
N GLU A 247 -19.44 43.35 -26.07
CA GLU A 247 -20.58 43.28 -27.01
C GLU A 247 -21.04 41.81 -27.16
N THR A 248 -22.25 41.37 -27.52
CA THR A 248 -23.67 41.78 -27.38
C THR A 248 -24.48 40.64 -28.06
N ARG A 249 -25.71 40.37 -27.57
CA ARG A 249 -26.84 39.61 -28.19
C ARG A 249 -26.72 38.08 -28.26
N GLY A 250 -27.76 37.28 -27.99
CA GLY A 250 -29.17 37.54 -27.64
C GLY A 250 -30.00 36.26 -27.85
N GLY A 251 -31.12 36.09 -27.14
CA GLY A 251 -32.11 35.02 -27.42
C GLY A 251 -32.99 34.63 -26.22
N LEU A 252 -34.27 34.98 -26.31
CA LEU A 252 -35.39 34.76 -25.38
C LEU A 252 -35.78 33.25 -25.33
N VAL A 253 -36.43 32.66 -24.32
CA VAL A 253 -37.86 32.79 -23.96
C VAL A 253 -38.16 32.11 -22.59
N MET A 254 -39.18 32.68 -21.93
CA MET A 254 -39.84 32.47 -20.64
C MET A 254 -40.43 31.09 -20.29
N GLY A 255 -40.55 30.83 -18.98
CA GLY A 255 -41.55 29.93 -18.36
C GLY A 255 -41.37 29.73 -16.85
N ALA A 256 -42.16 30.44 -16.04
CA ALA A 256 -42.22 30.47 -14.56
C ALA A 256 -42.49 29.07 -13.93
N SER A 257 -42.25 28.78 -12.63
CA SER A 257 -42.39 29.59 -11.42
C SER A 257 -41.89 28.79 -10.19
N GLY A 258 -41.34 29.48 -9.19
CA GLY A 258 -41.61 29.20 -7.77
C GLY A 258 -40.60 28.36 -7.00
N GLY A 259 -39.61 29.00 -6.39
CA GLY A 259 -38.74 28.40 -5.37
C GLY A 259 -37.55 29.30 -5.06
N ARG A 260 -37.76 30.26 -4.16
CA ARG A 260 -36.82 31.30 -3.73
C ARG A 260 -35.50 30.71 -3.22
N GLU A 261 -34.49 30.68 -4.08
CA GLU A 261 -33.10 30.54 -3.65
C GLU A 261 -32.62 31.90 -3.13
N GLU A 262 -32.20 31.94 -1.88
CA GLU A 262 -31.35 33.00 -1.35
C GLU A 262 -29.99 32.96 -2.08
N SER A 263 -29.96 33.51 -3.29
CA SER A 263 -28.71 33.93 -3.93
C SER A 263 -28.31 35.28 -3.36
N GLY A 264 -27.99 35.31 -2.06
CA GLY A 264 -27.10 36.31 -1.52
C GLY A 264 -25.70 35.93 -1.98
N GLY A 265 -25.12 36.73 -2.88
CA GLY A 265 -23.75 36.53 -3.36
C GLY A 265 -22.75 36.71 -2.23
N GLU A 266 -22.59 35.69 -1.38
CA GLU A 266 -21.36 35.51 -0.63
C GLU A 266 -20.31 35.08 -1.65
N ALA A 267 -19.36 35.97 -1.91
CA ALA A 267 -18.14 35.59 -2.60
C ALA A 267 -17.52 34.45 -1.81
N GLU A 268 -17.65 33.22 -2.33
CA GLU A 268 -17.10 32.02 -1.70
C GLU A 268 -15.60 32.25 -1.48
N PRO A 269 -15.14 32.48 -0.23
CA PRO A 269 -13.79 32.96 0.01
C PRO A 269 -12.73 31.94 -0.42
N TRP A 270 -13.11 30.66 -0.51
CA TRP A 270 -12.28 29.58 -1.02
C TRP A 270 -12.09 29.64 -2.55
N ALA A 271 -13.03 30.21 -3.30
CA ALA A 271 -13.00 30.23 -4.76
C ALA A 271 -11.84 31.09 -5.31
N ALA A 272 -11.36 32.06 -4.52
CA ALA A 272 -10.19 32.87 -4.84
C ALA A 272 -8.85 32.18 -4.48
N ALA A 273 -8.88 31.12 -3.67
CA ALA A 273 -7.70 30.38 -3.22
C ALA A 273 -7.36 29.17 -4.12
N VAL A 274 -8.17 28.91 -5.15
CA VAL A 274 -8.04 27.77 -6.05
C VAL A 274 -8.04 28.21 -7.51
N PRO A 275 -7.46 27.42 -8.44
CA PRO A 275 -7.54 27.71 -9.87
C PRO A 275 -8.99 27.87 -10.34
N ALA A 276 -9.22 28.82 -11.25
CA ALA A 276 -10.57 29.21 -11.67
C ALA A 276 -11.34 28.05 -12.34
N GLU A 277 -10.62 27.14 -12.99
CA GLU A 277 -11.15 25.92 -13.61
C GLU A 277 -11.66 24.89 -12.60
N TRP A 278 -11.21 24.93 -11.34
CA TRP A 278 -11.64 24.01 -10.28
C TRP A 278 -12.89 24.50 -9.55
N VAL A 279 -13.14 25.81 -9.54
CA VAL A 279 -14.31 26.42 -8.89
C VAL A 279 -15.64 25.78 -9.34
N PRO A 280 -15.93 25.61 -10.65
CA PRO A 280 -17.18 24.96 -11.08
C PRO A 280 -17.24 23.47 -10.69
N ILE A 281 -16.11 22.78 -10.64
CA ILE A 281 -16.03 21.37 -10.23
C ILE A 281 -16.36 21.25 -8.74
N ILE A 282 -15.71 22.06 -7.89
CA ILE A 282 -15.90 22.06 -6.43
C ILE A 282 -17.34 22.46 -6.06
N ARG A 283 -17.93 23.44 -6.76
CA ARG A 283 -19.35 23.79 -6.56
C ARG A 283 -20.28 22.63 -6.88
N ASN A 284 -20.04 21.94 -8.00
CA ASN A 284 -20.84 20.79 -8.39
C ASN A 284 -20.69 19.64 -7.40
N ASP A 285 -19.48 19.42 -6.88
CA ASP A 285 -19.21 18.42 -5.85
C ASP A 285 -19.88 18.75 -4.52
N LEU A 286 -19.83 20.01 -4.06
CA LEU A 286 -20.54 20.46 -2.86
C LEU A 286 -22.05 20.21 -2.95
N LEU A 287 -22.65 20.50 -4.11
CA LEU A 287 -24.07 20.22 -4.37
C LEU A 287 -24.37 18.72 -4.43
N SER A 288 -23.45 17.94 -4.98
CA SER A 288 -23.58 16.48 -5.07
C SER A 288 -23.46 15.82 -3.69
N GLN A 289 -22.49 16.26 -2.87
CA GLN A 289 -22.28 15.77 -1.51
C GLN A 289 -23.47 16.06 -0.58
N ARG A 290 -24.17 17.19 -0.76
CA ARG A 290 -25.41 17.49 -0.02
C ARG A 290 -26.53 16.47 -0.27
N LYS A 291 -26.51 15.78 -1.42
CA LYS A 291 -27.48 14.73 -1.78
C LYS A 291 -27.02 13.33 -1.34
N ILE A 292 -25.78 13.17 -0.91
CA ILE A 292 -25.27 11.90 -0.38
C ILE A 292 -25.83 11.73 1.03
N LYS A 293 -26.48 10.59 1.27
CA LYS A 293 -27.00 10.23 2.59
C LYS A 293 -25.83 10.19 3.58
N ALA A 294 -25.96 10.94 4.68
CA ALA A 294 -24.95 10.95 5.73
C ALA A 294 -24.62 9.52 6.17
N GLN A 295 -23.32 9.23 6.24
CA GLN A 295 -22.84 7.91 6.58
C GLN A 295 -23.32 7.55 8.00
N PRO A 296 -23.92 6.37 8.21
CA PRO A 296 -24.26 5.91 9.54
C PRO A 296 -23.00 5.75 10.40
N PRO A 297 -23.13 5.75 11.75
CA PRO A 297 -22.00 5.52 12.64
C PRO A 297 -21.22 4.27 12.25
N LEU A 298 -19.90 4.40 12.20
CA LEU A 298 -19.01 3.29 11.89
C LEU A 298 -19.07 2.24 13.00
N SER A 299 -18.93 0.96 12.63
CA SER A 299 -18.86 -0.12 13.62
C SER A 299 -17.58 -0.02 14.46
N ASP A 300 -17.67 -0.44 15.72
CA ASP A 300 -16.53 -0.41 16.65
C ASP A 300 -15.32 -1.18 16.11
N ALA A 301 -15.56 -2.33 15.47
CA ALA A 301 -14.52 -3.12 14.81
C ALA A 301 -13.76 -2.32 13.74
N TYR A 302 -14.45 -1.48 12.97
CA TYR A 302 -13.83 -0.61 11.97
C TYR A 302 -13.03 0.53 12.62
N LEU A 303 -13.56 1.12 13.69
CA LEU A 303 -12.88 2.20 14.43
C LEU A 303 -11.61 1.70 15.14
N HIS A 304 -11.62 0.48 15.66
CA HIS A 304 -10.44 -0.15 16.27
C HIS A 304 -9.35 -0.51 15.26
N GLY A 305 -9.71 -0.72 13.99
CA GLY A 305 -8.77 -0.93 12.88
C GLY A 305 -8.11 0.34 12.34
N MET A 306 -8.59 1.54 12.74
CA MET A 306 -8.03 2.80 12.25
C MET A 306 -6.76 3.22 13.04
N PRO A 307 -5.77 3.87 12.38
CA PRO A 307 -4.62 4.47 13.06
C PRO A 307 -5.05 5.43 14.18
N ALA A 308 -4.31 5.50 15.28
CA ALA A 308 -4.67 6.27 16.48
C ALA A 308 -4.96 7.76 16.22
N LYS A 309 -4.30 8.35 15.22
CA LYS A 309 -4.57 9.73 14.77
C LYS A 309 -5.98 9.90 14.18
N ARG A 310 -6.46 8.95 13.38
CA ARG A 310 -7.83 8.98 12.80
C ARG A 310 -8.90 8.58 13.82
N ARG A 311 -8.55 7.75 14.81
CA ARG A 311 -9.44 7.45 15.95
C ARG A 311 -9.83 8.71 16.72
N LYS A 312 -8.88 9.61 16.98
CA LYS A 312 -9.14 10.84 17.76
C LYS A 312 -10.04 11.87 17.08
N THR A 313 -10.08 11.88 15.75
CA THR A 313 -10.90 12.84 14.97
C THR A 313 -12.27 12.30 14.55
N VAL A 314 -12.47 10.96 14.60
CA VAL A 314 -13.71 10.30 14.15
C VAL A 314 -14.51 9.70 15.33
N GLN A 315 -13.92 9.57 16.53
CA GLN A 315 -14.70 9.28 17.73
C GLN A 315 -15.67 10.45 17.99
N GLY A 316 -16.92 10.27 17.56
CA GLY A 316 -18.02 10.71 18.41
C GLY A 316 -17.84 10.06 19.77
N ASP A 317 -18.18 10.79 20.83
CA ASP A 317 -18.03 10.36 22.21
C ASP A 317 -18.37 8.88 22.36
N GLY A 318 -17.44 8.10 22.92
CA GLY A 318 -17.63 6.68 23.16
C GLY A 318 -18.85 6.39 24.05
N PRO A 319 -19.14 5.11 24.35
CA PRO A 319 -20.28 4.75 25.20
C PRO A 319 -20.21 5.55 26.52
N HIS A 320 -21.23 6.39 26.73
CA HIS A 320 -21.28 7.32 27.85
C HIS A 320 -21.59 6.55 29.11
N LEU A 321 -20.60 6.47 29.99
CA LEU A 321 -20.72 5.77 31.27
C LEU A 321 -21.32 6.66 32.37
N SER A 322 -21.52 7.95 32.10
CA SER A 322 -22.09 8.88 33.07
C SER A 322 -23.63 8.93 32.97
N LEU A 323 -24.29 8.59 34.07
CA LEU A 323 -25.75 8.68 34.19
C LEU A 323 -26.28 10.11 33.93
N SER A 324 -25.54 11.14 34.36
CA SER A 324 -25.96 12.54 34.18
C SER A 324 -25.93 12.96 32.71
N GLU A 325 -24.94 12.51 31.95
CA GLU A 325 -24.84 12.74 30.51
C GLU A 325 -25.90 11.98 29.73
N ALA A 326 -26.14 10.71 30.10
CA ALA A 326 -27.15 9.87 29.48
C ALA A 326 -28.55 10.46 29.63
N VAL A 327 -28.92 10.87 30.84
CA VAL A 327 -30.22 11.51 31.13
C VAL A 327 -30.34 12.87 30.44
N SER A 328 -29.29 13.68 30.46
CA SER A 328 -29.28 15.00 29.79
C SER A 328 -29.48 14.88 28.28
N ARG A 329 -28.86 13.87 27.65
CA ARG A 329 -29.06 13.60 26.22
C ARG A 329 -30.45 13.05 25.94
N ALA A 330 -30.94 12.10 26.74
CA ALA A 330 -32.28 11.55 26.58
C ALA A 330 -33.35 12.65 26.67
N ALA A 331 -33.19 13.59 27.60
CA ALA A 331 -34.05 14.76 27.72
C ALA A 331 -33.99 15.63 26.47
N LYS A 332 -32.78 15.95 25.97
CA LYS A 332 -32.59 16.70 24.72
C LYS A 332 -33.21 16.00 23.51
N SER A 333 -33.02 14.68 23.36
CA SER A 333 -33.57 13.92 22.22
C SER A 333 -35.08 13.79 22.27
N ALA A 334 -35.67 13.68 23.47
CA ALA A 334 -37.12 13.69 23.65
C ALA A 334 -37.71 15.12 23.59
N GLY A 335 -36.88 16.15 23.46
CA GLY A 335 -37.31 17.55 23.43
C GLY A 335 -37.86 18.08 24.75
N VAL A 336 -37.62 17.37 25.86
CA VAL A 336 -38.14 17.71 27.19
C VAL A 336 -37.10 18.48 28.00
N ARG A 337 -37.55 19.38 28.87
CA ARG A 337 -36.70 20.12 29.81
C ARG A 337 -37.02 19.72 31.25
N PRO A 338 -36.02 19.53 32.11
CA PRO A 338 -36.25 19.29 33.52
C PRO A 338 -37.03 20.46 34.15
N LEU A 339 -37.94 20.15 35.07
CA LEU A 339 -38.67 21.15 35.86
C LEU A 339 -37.77 21.80 36.92
N THR A 340 -36.69 21.12 37.31
CA THR A 340 -35.65 21.61 38.21
C THR A 340 -34.54 22.30 37.42
N GLU A 341 -33.83 23.23 38.05
CA GLU A 341 -32.60 23.81 37.47
C GLU A 341 -31.63 22.68 37.06
N PRO A 342 -30.95 22.79 35.90
CA PRO A 342 -30.14 21.71 35.34
C PRO A 342 -28.99 21.28 36.27
N GLU A 343 -28.40 22.21 37.02
CA GLU A 343 -27.37 21.92 38.03
C GLU A 343 -27.92 21.11 39.22
N SER A 344 -29.19 21.33 39.59
CA SER A 344 -29.88 20.60 40.65
C SER A 344 -30.16 19.16 40.24
N LEU A 345 -30.55 18.94 38.98
CA LEU A 345 -30.73 17.59 38.42
C LEU A 345 -29.40 16.85 38.32
N GLN A 346 -28.33 17.52 37.87
CA GLN A 346 -27.01 16.91 37.79
C GLN A 346 -26.52 16.47 39.18
N GLY A 347 -26.63 17.32 40.20
CA GLY A 347 -26.27 16.95 41.57
C GLY A 347 -27.11 15.81 42.15
N ALA A 348 -28.39 15.71 41.78
CA ALA A 348 -29.24 14.59 42.18
C ALA A 348 -28.85 13.27 41.50
N LEU A 349 -28.38 13.33 40.26
CA LEU A 349 -27.91 12.17 39.50
C LEU A 349 -26.52 11.71 39.94
N GLU A 350 -25.69 12.61 40.49
CA GLU A 350 -24.36 12.30 41.02
C GLU A 350 -24.37 11.72 42.44
N ARG A 351 -25.55 11.51 43.04
CA ARG A 351 -25.68 10.87 44.36
C ARG A 351 -25.10 9.45 44.33
N PRO A 352 -24.25 9.09 45.31
CA PRO A 352 -23.50 7.84 45.28
C PRO A 352 -24.40 6.60 45.24
N GLU A 353 -25.55 6.64 45.92
CA GLU A 353 -26.49 5.51 45.93
C GLU A 353 -27.11 5.26 44.55
N LEU A 354 -27.37 6.33 43.80
CA LEU A 354 -27.94 6.24 42.45
C LEU A 354 -26.89 5.80 41.43
N GLN A 355 -25.66 6.30 41.57
CA GLN A 355 -24.52 5.88 40.75
C GLN A 355 -24.19 4.40 40.93
N GLU A 356 -24.21 3.92 42.18
CA GLU A 356 -24.00 2.51 42.49
C GLU A 356 -25.12 1.63 41.94
N ALA A 357 -26.39 2.03 42.13
CA ALA A 357 -27.54 1.31 41.57
C ALA A 357 -27.51 1.27 40.03
N TYR A 358 -27.10 2.37 39.40
CA TYR A 358 -26.91 2.43 37.95
C TYR A 358 -25.79 1.51 37.48
N ALA A 359 -24.64 1.52 38.15
CA ALA A 359 -23.52 0.64 37.83
C ALA A 359 -23.89 -0.84 37.96
N GLU A 360 -24.61 -1.22 39.02
CA GLU A 360 -25.11 -2.59 39.20
C GLU A 360 -26.15 -2.99 38.15
N GLN A 361 -27.06 -2.07 37.78
CA GLN A 361 -28.02 -2.32 36.71
C GLN A 361 -27.32 -2.55 35.37
N VAL A 362 -26.33 -1.71 35.01
CA VAL A 362 -25.55 -1.86 33.78
C VAL A 362 -24.79 -3.19 33.77
N LYS A 363 -24.17 -3.59 34.90
CA LYS A 363 -23.52 -4.90 35.01
C LYS A 363 -24.51 -6.05 34.82
N SER A 364 -25.70 -5.96 35.42
CA SER A 364 -26.75 -6.97 35.29
C SER A 364 -27.23 -7.11 33.84
N ASP A 365 -27.48 -5.99 33.17
CA ASP A 365 -27.92 -5.97 31.78
C ASP A 365 -26.85 -6.53 30.83
N ILE A 366 -25.58 -6.20 31.06
CA ILE A 366 -24.46 -6.76 30.30
C ILE A 366 -24.35 -8.27 30.54
N LYS A 367 -24.42 -8.74 31.80
CA LYS A 367 -24.41 -10.18 32.12
C LYS A 367 -25.55 -10.93 31.43
N LYS A 368 -26.76 -10.35 31.43
CA LYS A 368 -27.91 -10.93 30.75
C LYS A 368 -27.67 -11.02 29.26
N ARG A 369 -27.17 -9.94 28.64
CA ARG A 369 -26.87 -9.94 27.21
C ARG A 369 -25.80 -10.95 26.84
N VAL A 370 -24.72 -11.04 27.59
CA VAL A 370 -23.67 -12.04 27.35
C VAL A 370 -24.21 -13.48 27.42
N ARG A 371 -25.23 -13.75 28.26
CA ARG A 371 -25.88 -15.07 28.31
C ARG A 371 -26.86 -15.32 27.15
N ASP A 372 -27.64 -14.31 26.79
CA ASP A 372 -28.82 -14.48 25.94
C ASP A 372 -28.58 -14.06 24.47
N ASP A 373 -27.48 -13.38 24.15
CA ASP A 373 -27.19 -12.85 22.81
C ASP A 373 -26.63 -13.95 21.89
N PRO A 374 -27.33 -14.30 20.80
CA PRO A 374 -26.93 -15.40 19.91
C PRO A 374 -25.65 -15.14 19.14
N ASP A 375 -25.24 -13.87 19.03
CA ASP A 375 -24.00 -13.46 18.34
C ASP A 375 -22.80 -13.43 19.30
N PHE A 376 -23.00 -13.74 20.59
CA PHE A 376 -21.93 -13.77 21.58
C PHE A 376 -21.08 -15.04 21.44
N ASP A 377 -19.79 -14.86 21.13
CA ASP A 377 -18.79 -15.92 21.05
C ASP A 377 -17.72 -15.74 22.14
N THR A 378 -17.59 -16.76 22.99
CA THR A 378 -16.64 -16.74 24.11
C THR A 378 -15.18 -16.82 23.63
N GLU A 379 -14.91 -17.42 22.46
CA GLU A 379 -13.56 -17.52 21.91
C GLU A 379 -13.06 -16.18 21.34
N GLN A 380 -13.97 -15.37 20.80
CA GLN A 380 -13.65 -14.03 20.28
C GLN A 380 -13.50 -12.98 21.38
N PHE A 381 -14.18 -13.16 22.52
CA PHE A 381 -14.16 -12.20 23.63
C PHE A 381 -13.76 -12.84 24.98
N PRO A 382 -12.53 -13.39 25.10
CA PRO A 382 -12.11 -14.19 26.24
C PRO A 382 -12.04 -13.41 27.57
N ASN A 383 -11.93 -12.07 27.51
CA ASN A 383 -11.82 -11.22 28.69
C ASN A 383 -13.16 -10.87 29.34
N ILE A 384 -14.30 -11.16 28.69
CA ILE A 384 -15.63 -10.82 29.23
C ILE A 384 -15.91 -11.59 30.52
N GLN A 385 -15.47 -12.85 30.61
CA GLN A 385 -15.59 -13.67 31.82
C GLN A 385 -14.85 -13.10 33.03
N ARG A 386 -13.79 -12.31 32.80
CA ARG A 386 -13.00 -11.68 33.87
C ARG A 386 -13.66 -10.43 34.42
N ALA A 387 -14.45 -9.72 33.60
CA ALA A 387 -15.14 -8.49 33.97
C ALA A 387 -16.56 -8.72 34.47
N PHE A 388 -17.26 -9.72 33.90
CA PHE A 388 -18.64 -10.06 34.20
C PHE A 388 -18.73 -11.57 34.43
N SER A 389 -18.48 -12.01 35.66
CA SER A 389 -18.66 -13.40 36.04
C SER A 389 -20.11 -13.84 35.79
N LEU A 390 -20.26 -14.91 35.00
CA LEU A 390 -21.57 -15.49 34.62
C LEU A 390 -22.26 -16.21 35.80
N ASP A 391 -21.49 -16.52 36.84
CA ASP A 391 -21.94 -17.15 38.09
C ASP A 391 -22.03 -16.11 39.22
N SER A 392 -23.20 -15.47 39.35
CA SER A 392 -23.82 -14.95 40.58
C SER A 392 -25.19 -14.39 40.25
#